data_AF-A0A5J4THT5-F1
#
_entry.id   AF-A0A5J4THT5-F1
#
_cell.length_a   1.000
_cell.length_b   1.000
_cell.length_c   1.000
_cell.angle_alpha   90.00
_cell.angle_beta   90.00
_cell.angle_gamma   90.00
#
_symmetry.space_group_name_H-M   'P 1'
#
loop_
_entity.id
_entity.type
_entity.pdbx_description
1 polymer ?
#
loop_
_entity_poly.entity_id
_entity_poly.type
_entity_poly.pdbx_seq_one_letter_code
_entity_poly.pdbx_strand_id
1 'polypeptide(L)'
;MTLKTCVKDYGDKSEHKDVFPYEVINSKNWIEILMKTEPFEYEDFKSQLKGGYSITKDEYDQYSVDFKRFAKILEYLKYYNINDTEIMVKPLMNLIDSIELLNIDDLYQIQIVS
;
A
#
# COMPACT_ATOMS: atom_id res chain seq x y z
N MET A 1 14.15 -4.61 -12.70
CA MET A 1 12.81 -4.80 -12.12
C MET A 1 12.45 -3.55 -11.32
N THR A 2 11.24 -3.01 -11.44
CA THR A 2 10.77 -1.91 -10.56
C THR A 2 9.94 -2.48 -9.42
N LEU A 3 9.77 -1.75 -8.31
CA LEU A 3 8.89 -2.16 -7.21
C LEU A 3 7.47 -2.46 -7.72
N LYS A 4 6.93 -1.61 -8.59
CA LYS A 4 5.61 -1.80 -9.21
C LYS A 4 5.53 -3.11 -10.01
N THR A 5 6.59 -3.47 -10.72
CA THR A 5 6.67 -4.73 -11.47
C THR A 5 6.78 -5.92 -10.52
N CYS A 6 7.55 -5.82 -9.45
CA CYS A 6 7.70 -6.88 -8.45
C CYS A 6 6.37 -7.19 -7.75
N VAL A 7 5.64 -6.17 -7.30
CA VAL A 7 4.30 -6.34 -6.70
C VAL A 7 3.34 -7.02 -7.68
N LYS A 8 3.40 -6.66 -8.97
CA LYS A 8 2.54 -7.27 -10.00
C LYS A 8 2.85 -8.77 -10.21
N ASP A 9 4.13 -9.12 -10.22
CA ASP A 9 4.58 -10.45 -10.62
C ASP A 9 4.62 -11.43 -9.44
N TYR A 10 4.88 -10.93 -8.23
CA TYR A 10 5.10 -11.74 -7.01
C TYR A 10 4.12 -11.40 -5.86
N GLY A 11 3.22 -10.44 -6.04
CA GLY A 11 2.22 -10.09 -5.03
C GLY A 11 0.90 -10.83 -5.15
N ASP A 12 0.10 -10.75 -4.11
CA ASP A 12 -1.21 -11.39 -4.05
C ASP A 12 -2.25 -10.57 -4.82
N LYS A 13 -3.08 -11.25 -5.63
CA LYS A 13 -4.13 -10.60 -6.43
C LYS A 13 -5.26 -9.97 -5.60
N SER A 14 -5.35 -10.33 -4.33
CA SER A 14 -6.33 -9.78 -3.37
C SER A 14 -5.84 -8.53 -2.66
N GLU A 15 -4.56 -8.15 -2.83
CA GLU A 15 -4.01 -6.96 -2.19
C GLU A 15 -4.61 -5.70 -2.81
N HIS A 16 -5.34 -4.94 -1.98
CA HIS A 16 -5.91 -3.67 -2.36
C HIS A 16 -5.09 -2.54 -1.72
N LYS A 17 -4.55 -1.67 -2.57
CA LYS A 17 -3.90 -0.44 -2.13
C LYS A 17 -4.96 0.60 -1.81
N ASP A 18 -5.08 0.95 -0.54
CA ASP A 18 -5.97 1.99 -0.06
C ASP A 18 -5.49 3.39 -0.51
N VAL A 19 -6.29 4.42 -0.20
CA VAL A 19 -5.97 5.84 -0.49
C VAL A 19 -5.83 6.68 0.79
N PHE A 20 -4.89 7.61 0.81
CA PHE A 20 -4.70 8.57 1.91
C PHE A 20 -4.27 9.96 1.38
N PRO A 21 -4.88 11.06 1.86
CA PRO A 21 -4.55 12.41 1.40
C PRO A 21 -3.37 13.00 2.19
N TYR A 22 -2.14 12.73 1.75
CA TYR A 22 -0.94 13.15 2.50
C TYR A 22 -0.72 14.66 2.60
N GLU A 23 -1.21 15.44 1.62
CA GLU A 23 -0.93 16.87 1.53
C GLU A 23 -1.71 17.70 2.55
N VAL A 24 -2.78 17.15 3.14
CA VAL A 24 -3.58 17.87 4.14
C VAL A 24 -2.89 17.97 5.50
N ILE A 25 -1.94 17.08 5.79
CA ILE A 25 -1.21 17.03 7.06
C ILE A 25 0.16 17.67 6.90
N ASN A 26 0.50 18.59 7.80
CA ASN A 26 1.81 19.21 7.88
C ASN A 26 2.22 19.46 9.34
N SER A 27 3.44 19.98 9.53
CA SER A 27 4.03 20.22 10.85
C SER A 27 3.23 21.19 11.74
N LYS A 28 2.29 21.96 11.18
CA LYS A 28 1.48 22.94 11.90
C LYS A 28 0.11 22.40 12.33
N ASN A 29 -0.49 21.48 11.56
CA ASN A 29 -1.89 21.05 11.77
C ASN A 29 -2.06 19.56 12.12
N TRP A 30 -0.96 18.79 12.20
CA TRP A 30 -1.03 17.34 12.36
C TRP A 30 -1.82 16.88 13.58
N ILE A 31 -1.68 17.53 14.74
CA ILE A 31 -2.42 17.15 15.96
C ILE A 31 -3.92 17.30 15.74
N GLU A 32 -4.34 18.44 15.20
CA GLU A 32 -5.75 18.74 14.98
C GLU A 32 -6.37 17.72 14.01
N ILE A 33 -5.72 17.48 12.86
CA ILE A 33 -6.24 16.56 11.85
C ILE A 33 -6.26 15.12 12.36
N LEU A 34 -5.17 14.63 12.94
CA LEU A 34 -5.09 13.22 13.36
C LEU A 34 -6.07 12.87 14.49
N MET A 35 -6.56 13.87 15.24
CA MET A 35 -7.55 13.68 16.29
C MET A 35 -9.00 13.76 15.81
N LYS A 36 -9.25 14.18 14.57
CA LYS A 36 -10.61 14.21 14.00
C LYS A 36 -11.20 12.81 13.89
N THR A 37 -12.51 12.75 14.09
CA THR A 37 -13.34 11.55 13.95
C THR A 37 -14.12 11.54 12.63
N GLU A 38 -14.11 12.65 11.91
CA GLU A 38 -14.74 12.79 10.59
C GLU A 38 -13.78 12.31 9.49
N PRO A 39 -14.29 11.68 8.42
CA PRO A 39 -13.47 11.31 7.27
C PRO A 39 -12.97 12.57 6.53
N PHE A 40 -11.96 12.37 5.69
CA PHE A 40 -11.53 13.37 4.72
C PHE A 40 -12.60 13.57 3.65
N GLU A 41 -12.71 14.80 3.16
CA GLU A 41 -13.58 15.13 2.04
C GLU A 41 -12.93 14.71 0.72
N TYR A 42 -13.73 14.56 -0.34
CA TYR A 42 -13.21 14.16 -1.65
C TYR A 42 -12.11 15.10 -2.19
N GLU A 43 -12.26 16.40 -1.95
CA GLU A 43 -11.28 17.41 -2.39
C GLU A 43 -9.95 17.34 -1.64
N ASP A 44 -9.91 16.74 -0.44
CA ASP A 44 -8.67 16.55 0.32
C ASP A 44 -7.69 15.61 -0.40
N PHE A 45 -8.19 14.76 -1.30
CA PHE A 45 -7.38 13.83 -2.09
C PHE A 45 -6.75 14.47 -3.34
N LYS A 46 -7.06 15.73 -3.63
CA LYS A 46 -6.49 16.43 -4.77
C LYS A 46 -5.03 16.80 -4.49
N SER A 47 -4.13 16.08 -5.13
CA SER A 47 -2.68 16.25 -4.95
C SER A 47 -2.13 17.34 -5.85
N GLN A 48 -1.58 18.40 -5.24
CA GLN A 48 -0.86 19.44 -5.98
C GLN A 48 0.50 18.91 -6.47
N LEU A 49 1.13 18.00 -5.69
CA LEU A 49 2.43 17.42 -6.02
C LEU A 49 2.37 16.47 -7.22
N LYS A 50 1.21 15.82 -7.44
CA LYS A 50 0.98 14.92 -8.58
C LYS A 50 0.25 15.60 -9.73
N GLY A 51 0.51 16.89 -9.94
CA GLY A 51 -0.04 17.64 -11.08
C GLY A 51 -1.56 17.81 -11.06
N GLY A 52 -2.16 17.88 -9.87
CA GLY A 52 -3.61 17.99 -9.70
C GLY A 52 -4.35 16.65 -9.77
N TYR A 53 -3.64 15.52 -9.79
CA TYR A 53 -4.26 14.20 -9.71
C TYR A 53 -5.15 14.09 -8.46
N SER A 54 -6.35 13.57 -8.66
CA SER A 54 -7.25 13.16 -7.58
C SER A 54 -7.62 11.70 -7.78
N ILE A 55 -8.04 11.06 -6.69
CA ILE A 55 -8.59 9.71 -6.73
C ILE A 55 -9.91 9.70 -7.51
N THR A 56 -10.32 8.52 -7.95
CA THR A 56 -11.63 8.30 -8.56
C THR A 56 -12.75 8.32 -7.52
N LYS A 57 -14.00 8.46 -8.00
CA LYS A 57 -15.16 8.40 -7.12
C LYS A 57 -15.30 7.05 -6.42
N ASP A 58 -15.03 5.96 -7.13
CA ASP A 58 -15.08 4.60 -6.56
C ASP A 58 -14.04 4.39 -5.46
N GLU A 59 -12.81 4.89 -5.66
CA GLU A 59 -11.75 4.86 -4.62
C GLU A 59 -12.16 5.67 -3.38
N TYR A 60 -12.82 6.82 -3.57
CA TYR A 60 -13.31 7.62 -2.44
C TYR A 60 -14.47 6.95 -1.71
N ASP A 61 -15.40 6.34 -2.43
CA ASP A 61 -16.53 5.65 -1.84
C ASP A 61 -16.06 4.42 -1.05
N GLN A 62 -15.04 3.71 -1.56
CA GLN A 62 -14.37 2.63 -0.84
C GLN A 62 -13.67 3.14 0.42
N TYR A 63 -12.87 4.22 0.32
CA TYR A 63 -12.27 4.90 1.47
C TYR A 63 -13.33 5.26 2.54
N SER A 64 -14.46 5.83 2.12
CA SER A 64 -15.54 6.24 3.02
C SER A 64 -16.18 5.06 3.74
N VAL A 65 -16.23 3.88 3.10
CA VAL A 65 -16.70 2.63 3.72
C VAL A 65 -15.67 2.09 4.69
N ASP A 66 -14.40 2.06 4.32
CA ASP A 66 -13.33 1.52 5.15
C ASP A 66 -13.04 2.39 6.38
N PHE A 67 -13.11 3.72 6.23
CA PHE A 67 -12.92 4.66 7.34
C PHE A 67 -13.88 4.41 8.51
N LYS A 68 -15.10 3.91 8.24
CA LYS A 68 -16.11 3.58 9.29
C LYS A 68 -15.63 2.54 10.29
N ARG A 69 -14.56 1.80 9.99
CA ARG A 69 -13.94 0.83 10.89
C ARG A 69 -13.04 1.47 11.95
N PHE A 70 -12.74 2.76 11.82
CA PHE A 70 -11.79 3.49 12.65
C PHE A 70 -12.47 4.64 13.38
N ALA A 71 -12.02 4.93 14.61
CA ALA A 71 -12.60 6.01 15.39
C ALA A 71 -11.99 7.38 15.05
N LYS A 72 -10.73 7.40 14.58
CA LYS A 72 -9.97 8.62 14.31
C LYS A 72 -9.10 8.49 13.07
N ILE A 73 -8.78 9.62 12.46
CA ILE A 73 -7.84 9.71 11.32
C ILE A 73 -6.48 9.07 11.67
N LEU A 74 -5.99 9.21 12.90
CA LEU A 74 -4.75 8.57 13.35
C LEU A 74 -4.78 7.03 13.20
N GLU A 75 -5.90 6.40 13.50
CA GLU A 75 -6.04 4.94 13.41
C GLU A 75 -6.04 4.49 11.95
N TYR A 76 -6.78 5.20 11.09
CA TYR A 76 -6.78 4.97 9.66
C TYR A 76 -5.38 5.16 9.04
N LEU A 77 -4.65 6.22 9.42
CA LEU A 77 -3.27 6.46 8.95
C LEU A 77 -2.33 5.31 9.33
N LYS A 78 -2.43 4.79 10.57
CA LYS A 78 -1.62 3.65 11.01
C LYS A 78 -1.93 2.40 10.19
N TYR A 79 -3.21 2.08 10.03
CA TYR A 79 -3.67 0.96 9.20
C TYR A 79 -3.16 1.08 7.76
N TYR A 80 -3.36 2.25 7.14
CA TYR A 80 -2.91 2.54 5.78
C TYR A 80 -1.40 2.27 5.62
N ASN A 81 -0.58 2.83 6.51
CA ASN A 81 0.87 2.73 6.40
C ASN A 81 1.35 1.28 6.57
N ILE A 82 0.68 0.51 7.43
CA ILE A 82 0.94 -0.92 7.60
C ILE A 82 0.56 -1.66 6.31
N ASN A 83 -0.64 -1.43 5.77
CA ASN A 83 -1.10 -2.07 4.53
C ASN A 83 -0.17 -1.74 3.35
N ASP A 84 0.19 -0.47 3.15
CA ASP A 84 1.08 -0.05 2.06
C ASP A 84 2.48 -0.68 2.20
N THR A 85 2.97 -0.86 3.43
CA THR A 85 4.23 -1.55 3.70
C THR A 85 4.10 -3.05 3.41
N GLU A 86 3.02 -3.70 3.85
CA GLU A 86 2.80 -5.13 3.62
C GLU A 86 2.72 -5.46 2.12
N ILE A 87 1.98 -4.65 1.35
CA ILE A 87 1.86 -4.77 -0.11
C ILE A 87 3.22 -4.66 -0.80
N MET A 88 4.18 -3.94 -0.21
CA MET A 88 5.55 -3.87 -0.74
C MET A 88 6.44 -5.01 -0.25
N VAL A 89 6.31 -5.42 1.01
CA VAL A 89 7.20 -6.41 1.63
C VAL A 89 6.88 -7.83 1.17
N LYS A 90 5.59 -8.22 1.12
CA LYS A 90 5.20 -9.60 0.76
C LYS A 90 5.73 -10.02 -0.62
N PRO A 91 5.59 -9.22 -1.69
CA PRO A 91 6.13 -9.60 -3.01
C PRO A 91 7.66 -9.74 -3.02
N LEU A 92 8.37 -8.96 -2.19
CA LEU A 92 9.82 -9.07 -2.07
C LEU A 92 10.21 -10.39 -1.38
N MET A 93 9.49 -10.80 -0.35
CA MET A 93 9.70 -12.10 0.29
C MET A 93 9.41 -13.25 -0.68
N ASN A 94 8.29 -13.18 -1.41
CA ASN A 94 7.93 -14.16 -2.43
C ASN A 94 8.98 -14.27 -3.55
N LEU A 95 9.61 -13.15 -3.93
CA LEU A 95 10.72 -13.13 -4.88
C LEU A 95 11.96 -13.83 -4.32
N ILE A 96 12.33 -13.56 -3.06
CA ILE A 96 13.47 -14.21 -2.39
C ILE A 96 13.25 -15.73 -2.35
N ASP A 97 12.08 -16.16 -1.88
CA ASP A 97 11.70 -17.58 -1.81
C ASP A 97 11.76 -18.25 -3.20
N SER A 98 11.29 -17.55 -4.24
CA SER A 98 11.35 -18.04 -5.62
C SER A 98 12.79 -18.24 -6.11
N ILE A 99 13.71 -17.35 -5.74
CA ILE A 99 15.13 -17.45 -6.10
C ILE A 99 15.79 -18.59 -5.31
N GLU A 100 15.47 -18.76 -4.03
CA GLU A 100 15.99 -19.86 -3.21
C GLU A 100 15.58 -21.23 -3.77
N LEU A 101 14.33 -21.38 -4.19
CA LEU A 101 13.83 -22.61 -4.83
C LEU A 101 14.56 -22.91 -6.14
N LEU A 102 14.75 -21.92 -7.01
CA LEU A 102 15.48 -22.09 -8.27
C LEU A 102 16.93 -22.56 -8.05
N ASN A 103 17.63 -21.98 -7.08
CA ASN A 103 19.01 -22.39 -6.77
C ASN A 103 19.09 -23.83 -6.27
N ILE A 104 18.10 -24.27 -5.49
CA ILE A 104 18.00 -25.66 -5.02
C ILE A 104 17.75 -26.60 -6.20
N ASP A 105 16.82 -26.27 -7.10
CA ASP A 105 16.50 -27.07 -8.26
C ASP A 105 17.70 -27.24 -9.21
N ASP A 106 18.44 -26.16 -9.48
CA ASP A 106 19.66 -26.22 -10.32
C ASP A 106 20.73 -27.16 -9.72
N LEU A 107 20.92 -27.14 -8.40
CA LEU A 107 21.82 -28.05 -7.71
C LEU A 107 21.38 -29.51 -7.80
N TYR A 108 20.08 -29.78 -7.66
CA TYR A 108 19.53 -31.13 -7.84
C TYR A 108 19.72 -31.64 -9.27
N GLN A 109 19.50 -30.80 -10.29
CA GLN A 109 19.71 -31.20 -11.68
C GLN A 109 21.17 -31.57 -11.96
N ILE A 110 22.13 -30.82 -11.43
CA ILE A 110 23.57 -31.14 -11.56
C ILE A 110 23.89 -32.51 -10.94
N GLN A 111 23.32 -32.84 -9.77
CA GLN A 111 23.54 -34.14 -9.12
C GLN A 111 22.96 -35.32 -9.92
N ILE A 112 21.86 -35.11 -10.66
CA ILE A 112 21.25 -36.18 -11.47
C ILE A 112 22.06 -36.47 -12.73
N VAL A 113 22.74 -35.46 -13.29
CA VAL A 113 23.52 -35.61 -14.54
C VAL A 113 25.01 -35.88 -14.34
N SER A 114 25.50 -35.95 -13.10
CA SER A 114 26.89 -36.33 -12.73
C SER A 114 27.02 -37.80 -12.37
#